data_AF-A0A0Q9MWE5-F1
#
_entry.id   AF-A0A0Q9MWE5-F1
#
_cell.length_a   1.000
_cell.length_b   1.000
_cell.length_c   1.000
_cell.angle_alpha   90.00
_cell.angle_beta   90.00
_cell.angle_gamma   90.00
#
_symmetry.space_group_name_H-M   'P 1'
#
loop_
_entity.id
_entity.type
_entity.pdbx_description
1 polymer ?
#
loop_
_entity_poly.entity_id
_entity_poly.type
_entity_poly.pdbx_seq_one_letter_code
_entity_poly.pdbx_strand_id
1 'polypeptide(L)'
;MVIDLGMPLDDAQTSSLGQVLGRLKDEHGALKKELDHVQEMTSHMVGVLGTDESKRLLQEIRKQMVTFMQQLEAHEHWEEVEVLPLLTEYANQGMEPTFLTSTWVLEEDHKQAERFVRSFLDYADQCEGADSIKLKKAITLLSVACSVLSEHLISEEEMVFPIANRMLERCLRQI
;
A
#
# COMPACT_ATOMS: atom_id res chain seq x y z
N MET A 1 -17.75 -14.91 37.35
CA MET A 1 -18.60 -13.75 37.04
C MET A 1 -17.77 -12.88 36.12
N VAL A 2 -17.92 -13.07 34.81
CA VAL A 2 -17.17 -12.33 33.79
C VAL A 2 -17.97 -11.06 33.56
N ILE A 3 -17.40 -9.91 33.88
CA ILE A 3 -18.05 -8.63 33.61
C ILE A 3 -17.83 -8.38 32.12
N ASP A 4 -18.88 -8.64 31.33
CA ASP A 4 -18.98 -8.23 29.94
C ASP A 4 -19.13 -6.71 29.93
N LEU A 5 -18.01 -5.99 29.81
CA LEU A 5 -17.98 -4.55 29.54
C LEU A 5 -18.17 -4.34 28.03
N GLY A 6 -19.26 -4.88 27.49
CA GLY A 6 -19.74 -4.53 26.16
C GLY A 6 -20.34 -3.13 26.22
N MET A 7 -19.53 -2.10 25.98
CA MET A 7 -20.09 -0.80 25.59
C MET A 7 -20.76 -1.00 24.22
N PRO A 8 -22.09 -0.78 24.10
CA PRO A 8 -22.73 -0.81 22.80
C PRO A 8 -22.15 0.34 21.97
N LEU A 9 -21.50 0.00 20.86
CA LEU A 9 -21.11 0.99 19.85
C LEU A 9 -22.40 1.47 19.17
N ASP A 10 -22.64 2.78 19.14
CA ASP A 10 -23.84 3.40 18.56
C ASP A 10 -23.93 3.11 17.04
N ASP A 11 -25.13 3.15 16.45
CA ASP A 11 -25.38 2.94 15.01
C ASP A 11 -24.50 3.85 14.13
N ALA A 12 -24.15 5.03 14.65
CA ALA A 12 -23.22 5.97 14.04
C ALA A 12 -21.78 5.41 13.91
N GLN A 13 -21.28 4.66 14.90
CA GLN A 13 -19.96 4.03 14.87
C GLN A 13 -19.91 2.84 13.90
N THR A 14 -21.00 2.07 13.80
CA THR A 14 -21.13 0.98 12.84
C THR A 14 -21.14 1.50 11.40
N SER A 15 -21.86 2.59 11.14
CA SER A 15 -21.86 3.27 9.84
C SER A 15 -20.49 3.85 9.49
N SER A 16 -19.79 4.44 10.47
CA SER A 16 -18.44 4.97 10.31
C SER A 16 -17.42 3.89 9.97
N LEU A 17 -17.46 2.73 10.64
CA LEU A 17 -16.56 1.61 10.36
C LEU A 17 -16.79 1.05 8.95
N GLY A 18 -18.04 0.86 8.55
CA GLY A 18 -18.36 0.40 7.19
C GLY A 18 -17.82 1.33 6.10
N GLN A 19 -17.87 2.65 6.32
CA GLN A 19 -17.32 3.65 5.41
C GLN A 19 -15.79 3.60 5.35
N VAL A 20 -15.12 3.51 6.50
CA VAL A 20 -13.65 3.39 6.59
C VAL A 20 -13.18 2.13 5.85
N LEU A 21 -13.84 0.99 6.04
CA LEU A 21 -13.49 -0.26 5.37
C LEU A 21 -13.79 -0.26 3.87
N GLY A 22 -14.86 0.42 3.46
CA GLY A 22 -15.15 0.63 2.04
C GLY A 22 -14.03 1.42 1.38
N ARG A 23 -13.66 2.57 1.97
CA ARG A 23 -12.58 3.42 1.47
C ARG A 23 -11.24 2.69 1.42
N LEU A 24 -10.90 1.95 2.48
CA LEU A 24 -9.66 1.18 2.54
C LEU A 24 -9.54 0.21 1.36
N LYS A 25 -10.60 -0.57 1.08
CA LYS A 25 -10.62 -1.50 -0.06
C LYS A 25 -10.53 -0.79 -1.42
N ASP A 26 -11.22 0.34 -1.55
CA ASP A 26 -11.22 1.11 -2.80
C ASP A 26 -9.83 1.70 -3.08
N GLU A 27 -9.17 2.28 -2.07
CA GLU A 27 -7.83 2.85 -2.21
C GLU A 27 -6.77 1.77 -2.48
N HIS A 28 -6.78 0.64 -1.77
CA HIS A 28 -5.88 -0.49 -2.08
C HIS A 28 -6.11 -1.03 -3.49
N GLY A 29 -7.37 -1.18 -3.91
CA GLY A 29 -7.72 -1.63 -5.25
C GLY A 29 -7.19 -0.67 -6.33
N ALA A 30 -7.25 0.64 -6.09
CA ALA A 30 -6.69 1.65 -6.97
C ALA A 30 -5.15 1.57 -7.02
N LEU A 31 -4.49 1.53 -5.87
CA LEU A 31 -3.02 1.44 -5.76
C LEU A 31 -2.47 0.19 -6.46
N LYS A 32 -3.08 -0.98 -6.23
CA LYS A 32 -2.70 -2.23 -6.90
C LYS A 32 -2.83 -2.13 -8.41
N LYS A 33 -3.93 -1.57 -8.90
CA LYS A 33 -4.15 -1.38 -10.34
C LYS A 33 -3.11 -0.45 -10.97
N GLU A 34 -2.69 0.60 -10.25
CA GLU A 34 -1.60 1.47 -10.71
C GLU A 34 -0.27 0.73 -10.78
N LEU A 35 0.05 -0.11 -9.79
CA LEU A 35 1.26 -0.95 -9.81
C LEU A 35 1.24 -1.95 -10.97
N ASP A 36 0.11 -2.63 -11.20
CA ASP A 36 -0.05 -3.55 -12.32
C ASP A 36 0.23 -2.83 -13.65
N HIS A 37 -0.30 -1.61 -13.80
CA HIS A 37 -0.06 -0.79 -14.99
C HIS A 37 1.43 -0.42 -15.15
N VAL A 38 2.12 -0.07 -14.06
CA VAL A 38 3.57 0.17 -14.08
C VAL A 38 4.34 -1.08 -14.48
N GLN A 39 3.96 -2.25 -13.97
CA GLN A 39 4.59 -3.53 -14.33
C GLN A 39 4.39 -3.89 -15.80
N GLU A 40 3.21 -3.62 -16.36
CA GLU A 40 2.92 -3.77 -17.80
C GLU A 40 3.82 -2.85 -18.64
N MET A 41 3.90 -1.57 -18.29
CA MET A 41 4.78 -0.61 -18.98
C MET A 41 6.25 -1.03 -18.88
N THR A 42 6.67 -1.54 -17.73
CA THR A 42 8.03 -2.05 -17.49
C THR A 42 8.33 -3.25 -18.39
N SER A 43 7.39 -4.19 -18.47
CA SER A 43 7.49 -5.38 -19.33
C SER A 43 7.56 -5.00 -20.81
N HIS A 44 6.77 -4.00 -21.22
CA HIS A 44 6.83 -3.44 -22.56
C HIS A 44 8.20 -2.80 -22.84
N MET A 45 8.71 -1.99 -21.91
CA MET A 45 10.02 -1.34 -22.01
C MET A 45 11.17 -2.34 -22.20
N VAL A 46 11.10 -3.51 -21.56
CA VAL A 46 12.07 -4.62 -21.78
C VAL A 46 12.09 -5.06 -23.25
N GLY A 47 10.93 -5.17 -23.88
CA GLY A 47 10.80 -5.61 -25.28
C GLY A 47 11.35 -4.61 -26.30
N VAL A 48 11.35 -3.32 -25.96
CA VAL A 48 11.81 -2.22 -26.84
C VAL A 48 13.14 -1.60 -26.39
N LEU A 49 13.92 -2.29 -25.56
CA LEU A 49 15.17 -1.80 -24.99
C LEU A 49 16.16 -1.26 -26.02
N GLY A 50 16.73 -0.07 -25.75
CA GLY A 50 17.74 0.56 -26.59
C GLY A 50 17.18 1.41 -27.74
N THR A 51 15.85 1.48 -27.86
CA THR A 51 15.16 2.39 -28.79
C THR A 51 14.86 3.73 -28.12
N ASP A 52 14.50 4.74 -28.92
CA ASP A 52 14.00 6.01 -28.37
C ASP A 52 12.64 5.83 -27.65
N GLU A 53 11.89 4.79 -28.00
CA GLU A 53 10.66 4.42 -27.30
C GLU A 53 10.96 3.99 -25.85
N SER A 54 12.00 3.17 -25.61
CA SER A 54 12.39 2.79 -24.24
C SER A 54 12.76 4.00 -23.37
N LYS A 55 13.31 5.06 -23.96
CA LYS A 55 13.63 6.29 -23.22
C LYS A 55 12.36 7.08 -22.86
N ARG A 56 11.37 7.12 -23.75
CA ARG A 56 10.08 7.77 -23.47
C ARG A 56 9.32 7.01 -22.38
N LEU A 57 9.23 5.69 -22.52
CA LEU A 57 8.60 4.81 -21.52
C LEU A 57 9.24 4.99 -20.14
N LEU A 58 10.57 5.08 -20.04
CA LEU A 58 11.22 5.35 -18.75
C LEU A 58 10.73 6.66 -18.11
N GLN A 59 10.54 7.72 -18.90
CA GLN A 59 10.05 9.00 -18.42
C GLN A 59 8.57 8.95 -18.05
N GLU A 60 7.73 8.25 -18.81
CA GLU A 60 6.33 8.01 -18.45
C GLU A 60 6.22 7.22 -17.14
N ILE A 61 6.94 6.10 -17.04
CA ILE A 61 6.95 5.26 -15.85
C ILE A 61 7.44 6.03 -14.63
N ARG A 62 8.49 6.84 -14.77
CA ARG A 62 8.99 7.72 -13.70
C ARG A 62 7.89 8.65 -13.21
N LYS A 63 7.16 9.32 -14.11
CA LYS A 63 6.05 10.21 -13.73
C LYS A 63 4.96 9.44 -13.01
N GLN A 64 4.60 8.25 -13.51
CA GLN A 64 3.60 7.40 -12.86
C GLN A 64 4.04 7.00 -11.45
N MET A 65 5.30 6.61 -11.26
CA MET A 65 5.83 6.25 -9.94
C MET A 65 5.86 7.42 -8.97
N VAL A 66 6.12 8.65 -9.42
CA VAL A 66 6.03 9.84 -8.58
C VAL A 66 4.59 10.07 -8.12
N THR A 67 3.62 9.98 -9.03
CA THR A 67 2.19 10.09 -8.69
C THR A 67 1.76 9.00 -7.73
N PHE A 68 2.14 7.76 -7.99
CA PHE A 68 1.85 6.61 -7.14
C PHE A 68 2.37 6.83 -5.71
N MET A 69 3.61 7.30 -5.55
CA MET A 69 4.16 7.57 -4.21
C MET A 69 3.40 8.67 -3.47
N GLN A 70 2.91 9.70 -4.17
CA GLN A 70 2.09 10.74 -3.55
C GLN A 70 0.73 10.21 -3.09
N GLN A 71 0.12 9.31 -3.86
CA GLN A 71 -1.12 8.65 -3.47
C GLN A 71 -0.91 7.71 -2.29
N LEU A 72 0.18 6.94 -2.30
CA LEU A 72 0.55 6.03 -1.23
C LEU A 72 0.81 6.79 0.09
N GLU A 73 1.56 7.89 0.05
CA GLU A 73 1.79 8.75 1.22
C GLU A 73 0.47 9.35 1.75
N ALA A 74 -0.43 9.77 0.86
CA ALA A 74 -1.74 10.29 1.25
C ALA A 74 -2.65 9.20 1.85
N HIS A 75 -2.55 7.98 1.34
CA HIS A 75 -3.25 6.80 1.84
C HIS A 75 -2.79 6.47 3.26
N GLU A 76 -1.48 6.33 3.47
CA GLU A 76 -0.90 6.02 4.78
C GLU A 76 -1.20 7.08 5.82
N HIS A 77 -1.09 8.35 5.46
CA HIS A 77 -1.44 9.42 6.38
C HIS A 77 -2.91 9.34 6.81
N TRP A 78 -3.80 8.97 5.90
CA TRP A 78 -5.19 8.75 6.24
C TRP A 78 -5.37 7.52 7.14
N GLU A 79 -4.66 6.43 6.89
CA GLU A 79 -4.70 5.24 7.74
C GLU A 79 -4.21 5.53 9.15
N GLU A 80 -3.11 6.26 9.30
CA GLU A 80 -2.57 6.68 10.60
C GLU A 80 -3.58 7.49 11.42
N VAL A 81 -4.34 8.37 10.75
CA VAL A 81 -5.27 9.29 11.41
C VAL A 81 -6.63 8.64 11.69
N GLU A 82 -7.11 7.77 10.81
CA GLU A 82 -8.49 7.27 10.85
C GLU A 82 -8.60 5.75 11.06
N VAL A 83 -7.70 4.94 10.48
CA VAL A 83 -7.81 3.47 10.46
C VAL A 83 -7.11 2.86 11.67
N LEU A 84 -5.83 3.17 11.87
CA LEU A 84 -5.02 2.61 12.94
C LEU A 84 -5.61 2.87 14.33
N PRO A 85 -6.12 4.08 14.67
CA PRO A 85 -6.71 4.32 15.99
C PRO A 85 -7.91 3.39 16.27
N LEU A 86 -8.75 3.13 15.26
CA LEU A 86 -9.90 2.23 15.39
C LEU A 86 -9.46 0.78 15.64
N LEU A 87 -8.45 0.33 14.89
CA LEU A 87 -7.92 -1.03 15.02
C LEU A 87 -7.16 -1.23 16.34
N THR A 88 -6.38 -0.24 16.77
CA THR A 88 -5.65 -0.26 18.05
C THR A 88 -6.60 -0.31 19.23
N GLU A 89 -7.67 0.50 19.23
CA GLU A 89 -8.70 0.45 20.27
C GLU A 89 -9.32 -0.94 20.37
N TYR A 90 -9.67 -1.55 19.23
CA TYR A 90 -10.20 -2.91 19.21
C TYR A 90 -9.18 -3.97 19.68
N ALA A 91 -7.91 -3.86 19.28
CA ALA A 91 -6.86 -4.78 19.69
C ALA A 91 -6.59 -4.71 21.20
N ASN A 92 -6.59 -3.48 21.77
CA ASN A 92 -6.37 -3.21 23.20
C ASN A 92 -7.48 -3.76 24.10
N GLN A 93 -8.66 -4.06 23.55
CA GLN A 93 -9.73 -4.79 24.26
C GLN A 93 -9.39 -6.29 24.46
N GLY A 94 -8.12 -6.68 24.28
CA GLY A 94 -7.60 -8.03 24.53
C GLY A 94 -7.82 -8.99 23.36
N MET A 95 -8.16 -8.48 22.19
CA MET A 95 -8.63 -9.29 21.05
C MET A 95 -7.51 -9.68 20.08
N GLU A 96 -6.41 -8.92 19.98
CA GLU A 96 -5.28 -9.21 19.07
C GLU A 96 -3.93 -8.74 19.65
N PRO A 97 -3.27 -9.53 20.54
CA PRO A 97 -2.04 -9.13 21.22
C PRO A 97 -0.85 -8.85 20.30
N THR A 98 -0.85 -9.42 19.09
CA THR A 98 0.23 -9.28 18.11
C THR A 98 0.04 -8.08 17.18
N PHE A 99 -1.13 -7.44 17.18
CA PHE A 99 -1.47 -6.38 16.22
C PHE A 99 -0.43 -5.26 16.19
N LEU A 100 -0.06 -4.72 17.36
CA LEU A 100 0.93 -3.63 17.45
C LEU A 100 2.31 -4.02 16.90
N THR A 101 2.75 -5.25 17.14
CA THR A 101 4.02 -5.76 16.59
C THR A 101 3.93 -5.92 15.08
N SER A 102 2.78 -6.38 14.58
CA SER A 102 2.53 -6.58 13.17
C SER A 102 2.45 -5.23 12.41
N THR A 103 1.79 -4.21 12.96
CA THR A 103 1.77 -2.85 12.40
C THR A 103 3.18 -2.27 12.29
N TRP A 104 4.04 -2.46 13.28
CA TRP A 104 5.43 -2.01 13.21
C TRP A 104 6.24 -2.68 12.08
N VAL A 105 5.98 -3.96 11.81
CA VAL A 105 6.61 -4.66 10.67
C VAL A 105 6.15 -4.05 9.34
N LEU A 106 4.85 -3.77 9.19
CA LEU A 106 4.32 -3.11 7.98
C LEU A 106 4.95 -1.74 7.75
N GLU A 107 5.15 -0.94 8.80
CA GLU A 107 5.81 0.37 8.68
C GLU A 107 7.26 0.25 8.18
N GLU A 108 7.99 -0.81 8.56
CA GLU A 108 9.35 -1.03 8.07
C GLU A 108 9.35 -1.54 6.62
N ASP A 109 8.41 -2.43 6.27
CA ASP A 109 8.21 -2.89 4.89
C ASP A 109 7.88 -1.71 3.96
N HIS A 110 7.04 -0.78 4.43
CA HIS A 110 6.75 0.46 3.72
C HIS A 110 8.01 1.29 3.48
N LYS A 111 8.79 1.59 4.55
CA LYS A 111 10.05 2.35 4.43
C LYS A 111 11.03 1.67 3.50
N GLN A 112 11.05 0.35 3.46
CA GLN A 112 11.86 -0.41 2.52
C GLN A 112 11.38 -0.21 1.08
N ALA A 113 10.07 -0.28 0.83
CA ALA A 113 9.47 -0.03 -0.48
C ALA A 113 9.82 1.37 -1.00
N GLU A 114 9.67 2.39 -0.15
CA GLU A 114 10.00 3.79 -0.46
C GLU A 114 11.47 3.96 -0.89
N ARG A 115 12.41 3.28 -0.20
CA ARG A 115 13.84 3.31 -0.54
C ARG A 115 14.12 2.73 -1.92
N PHE A 116 13.44 1.65 -2.31
CA PHE A 116 13.59 1.07 -3.64
C PHE A 116 13.05 2.00 -4.73
N VAL A 117 11.88 2.63 -4.51
CA VAL A 117 11.32 3.59 -5.45
C VAL A 117 12.22 4.81 -5.60
N ARG A 118 12.71 5.37 -4.50
CA ARG A 118 13.65 6.51 -4.53
C ARG A 118 14.92 6.15 -5.30
N SER A 119 15.47 4.96 -5.06
CA SER A 119 16.63 4.46 -5.80
C SER A 119 16.37 4.35 -7.31
N PHE A 120 15.16 3.91 -7.70
CA PHE A 120 14.74 3.91 -9.10
C PHE A 120 14.64 5.34 -9.67
N LEU A 121 13.96 6.25 -8.98
CA LEU A 121 13.75 7.63 -9.44
C LEU A 121 15.08 8.37 -9.63
N ASP A 122 15.97 8.29 -8.63
CA ASP A 122 17.31 8.89 -8.69
C ASP A 122 18.14 8.33 -9.84
N TYR A 123 18.01 7.02 -10.10
CA TYR A 123 18.74 6.37 -11.19
C TYR A 123 18.14 6.71 -12.56
N ALA A 124 16.81 6.82 -12.66
CA ALA A 124 16.10 7.23 -13.87
C ALA A 124 16.46 8.66 -14.28
N ASP A 125 16.63 9.58 -13.31
CA ASP A 125 17.08 10.95 -13.56
C ASP A 125 18.51 11.01 -14.14
N GLN A 126 19.36 10.05 -13.79
CA GLN A 126 20.74 9.94 -14.30
C GLN A 126 20.83 9.24 -15.67
N CYS A 127 19.70 8.86 -16.26
CA CYS A 127 19.63 8.14 -17.53
C CYS A 127 19.55 9.05 -18.78
N GLU A 128 19.90 10.34 -18.68
CA GLU A 128 20.04 11.19 -19.87
C GLU A 128 21.13 10.63 -20.82
N GLY A 129 20.74 10.35 -22.07
CA GLY A 129 21.63 9.74 -23.07
C GLY A 129 22.05 8.30 -22.74
N ALA A 130 21.31 7.61 -21.87
CA ALA A 130 21.64 6.26 -21.40
C ALA A 130 21.80 5.22 -22.52
N ASP A 131 22.82 4.39 -22.37
CA ASP A 131 22.96 3.15 -23.12
C ASP A 131 22.00 2.07 -22.58
N SER A 132 21.92 0.94 -23.28
CA SER A 132 21.05 -0.17 -22.91
C SER A 132 21.39 -0.81 -21.56
N ILE A 133 22.60 -0.61 -21.02
CA ILE A 133 23.01 -1.16 -19.73
C ILE A 133 22.38 -0.36 -18.60
N LYS A 134 22.43 0.98 -18.68
CA LYS A 134 21.76 1.84 -17.71
C LYS A 134 20.25 1.60 -17.72
N LEU A 135 19.62 1.54 -18.89
CA LEU A 135 18.18 1.26 -18.97
C LEU A 135 17.79 -0.07 -18.33
N LYS A 136 18.58 -1.13 -18.54
CA LYS A 136 18.35 -2.43 -17.86
C LYS A 136 18.42 -2.32 -16.35
N LYS A 137 19.38 -1.57 -15.80
CA LYS A 137 19.48 -1.37 -14.35
C LYS A 137 18.28 -0.60 -13.79
N ALA A 138 17.81 0.43 -14.50
CA ALA A 138 16.60 1.15 -14.12
C ALA A 138 15.37 0.23 -14.08
N ILE A 139 15.20 -0.62 -15.09
CA ILE A 139 14.17 -1.66 -15.13
C ILE A 139 14.26 -2.60 -13.93
N THR A 140 15.45 -3.11 -13.63
CA THR A 140 15.63 -4.03 -12.49
C THR A 140 15.25 -3.39 -11.16
N LEU A 141 15.69 -2.14 -10.92
CA LEU A 141 15.32 -1.40 -9.71
C LEU A 141 13.81 -1.20 -9.62
N LEU A 142 13.18 -0.85 -10.73
CA LEU A 142 11.74 -0.68 -10.79
C LEU A 142 10.96 -1.97 -10.56
N SER A 143 11.37 -3.08 -11.17
CA SER A 143 10.71 -4.38 -10.96
C SER A 143 10.77 -4.79 -9.49
N VAL A 144 11.92 -4.58 -8.82
CA VAL A 144 12.06 -4.85 -7.39
C VAL A 144 11.15 -3.92 -6.58
N ALA A 145 11.15 -2.62 -6.86
CA ALA A 145 10.25 -1.67 -6.20
C ALA A 145 8.78 -2.08 -6.33
N CYS A 146 8.33 -2.45 -7.53
CA CYS A 146 6.95 -2.88 -7.75
C CYS A 146 6.63 -4.16 -6.97
N SER A 147 7.53 -5.14 -6.94
CA SER A 147 7.32 -6.38 -6.17
C SER A 147 7.20 -6.11 -4.68
N VAL A 148 8.09 -5.29 -4.11
CA VAL A 148 8.05 -4.94 -2.67
C VAL A 148 6.79 -4.17 -2.32
N LEU A 149 6.36 -3.22 -3.17
CA LEU A 149 5.10 -2.49 -2.97
C LEU A 149 3.86 -3.40 -3.05
N SER A 150 3.84 -4.33 -4.00
CA SER A 150 2.75 -5.31 -4.10
C SER A 150 2.71 -6.21 -2.86
N GLU A 151 3.86 -6.68 -2.37
CA GLU A 151 3.96 -7.50 -1.16
C GLU A 151 3.51 -6.73 0.09
N HIS A 152 3.87 -5.46 0.21
CA HIS A 152 3.43 -4.57 1.28
C HIS A 152 1.90 -4.46 1.32
N LEU A 153 1.28 -4.07 0.19
CA LEU A 153 -0.19 -3.94 0.10
C LEU A 153 -0.91 -5.26 0.37
N ILE A 154 -0.35 -6.41 -0.05
CA ILE A 154 -0.94 -7.73 0.23
C ILE A 154 -0.84 -8.03 1.73
N SER A 155 0.32 -7.82 2.33
CA SER A 155 0.57 -8.11 3.75
C SER A 155 -0.30 -7.26 4.66
N GLU A 156 -0.52 -6.00 4.29
CA GLU A 156 -1.44 -5.11 4.98
C GLU A 156 -2.89 -5.59 4.90
N GLU A 157 -3.37 -5.96 3.72
CA GLU A 157 -4.73 -6.51 3.57
C GLU A 157 -4.93 -7.79 4.39
N GLU A 158 -3.96 -8.71 4.37
CA GLU A 158 -3.98 -9.95 5.12
C GLU A 158 -4.02 -9.72 6.64
N MET A 159 -3.46 -8.60 7.11
CA MET A 159 -3.48 -8.22 8.52
C MET A 159 -4.74 -7.44 8.90
N VAL A 160 -5.03 -6.37 8.17
CA VAL A 160 -6.02 -5.36 8.53
C VAL A 160 -7.44 -5.86 8.24
N PHE A 161 -7.69 -6.45 7.06
CA PHE A 161 -9.04 -6.80 6.64
C PHE A 161 -9.71 -7.85 7.53
N PRO A 162 -9.01 -8.90 8.02
CA PRO A 162 -9.63 -9.83 8.95
C PRO A 162 -10.09 -9.17 10.25
N ILE A 163 -9.29 -8.25 10.81
CA ILE A 163 -9.60 -7.55 12.07
C ILE A 163 -10.81 -6.64 11.85
N ALA A 164 -10.73 -5.81 10.81
CA ALA A 164 -11.80 -4.96 10.33
C ALA A 164 -13.14 -5.68 10.14
N ASN A 165 -13.14 -6.83 9.44
CA ASN A 165 -14.35 -7.60 9.22
C ASN A 165 -14.90 -8.18 10.53
N ARG A 166 -14.05 -8.65 11.45
CA ARG A 166 -14.49 -9.11 12.79
C ARG A 166 -15.13 -8.00 13.60
N MET A 167 -14.60 -6.78 13.54
CA MET A 167 -15.21 -5.60 14.16
C MET A 167 -16.60 -5.33 13.61
N LEU A 168 -16.75 -5.35 12.28
CA LEU A 168 -18.03 -5.13 11.61
C LEU A 168 -19.06 -6.21 11.97
N GLU A 169 -18.67 -7.49 11.95
CA GLU A 169 -19.55 -8.60 12.34
C GLU A 169 -19.98 -8.55 13.81
N ARG A 170 -19.14 -8.00 14.70
CA ARG A 170 -19.51 -7.79 16.10
C ARG A 170 -20.52 -6.67 16.24
N CYS A 171 -20.32 -5.55 15.56
CA CYS A 171 -21.28 -4.44 15.57
C CYS A 171 -22.66 -4.89 15.07
N LEU A 172 -22.70 -5.66 13.98
CA LEU A 172 -23.95 -6.19 13.42
C LEU A 172 -24.66 -7.22 14.30
N ARG A 173 -23.96 -7.87 15.24
CA ARG A 173 -24.52 -8.86 16.18
C ARG A 173 -25.04 -8.26 17.49
N GLN A 174 -24.79 -6.97 17.74
CA GLN A 174 -25.25 -6.25 18.93
C GLN A 174 -26.52 -5.42 18.70
N ILE A 175 -27.06 -5.43 17.47
CA ILE A 175 -28.36 -4.87 17.07
C ILE A 175 -29.41 -5.98 17.10
#